data_AF-E9US32-F1
#
_entry.id   AF-E9US32-F1
#
_cell.length_a   1.000
_cell.length_b   1.000
_cell.length_c   1.000
_cell.angle_alpha   90.00
_cell.angle_beta   90.00
_cell.angle_gamma   90.00
#
_symmetry.space_group_name_H-M   'P 1'
#
loop_
_entity.id
_entity.type
_entity.pdbx_description
1 polymer ?
#
loop_
_entity_poly.entity_id
_entity_poly.type
_entity_poly.pdbx_seq_one_letter_code
_entity_poly.pdbx_strand_id
1 'polypeptide(L)'
;MAGLSSARMGDTPCVTRYYFDSDRRQLLATWDTGVGGHAIRVADIPTDLEIEPGVGIGVALASRLTGLSEAAWRTYTHGGRFTEPGELNTEAWRLLEDRKDFDDVAKTIAEPGDPHDQPYSPVLANAQGAGHILSELASSAVTDAVLHEVEIELSAVTDAELGDLHGRAAQAVALTRCSGSPTQVQAAWDLLEDDPLRSQASMKTSLDPTSACVAAAAWLRGAAHVAADESGTHWTQIVVEADDIEALPVMSPLEVLRRLDDGASPTQAVTALIADAQRVADGLVPDLDGLKHRLAALDSLIDRAPKSRDALIEEAQLCLLDPTRPGPDLLEDLLLGIWGCFLVWNEYTWKDRDPTDFDEDDEVQLEDPSEENDEMDNLAREEFSELVREAMADIDRLSL
;
A
#
# COMPACT_ATOMS: atom_id res chain seq x y z
N MET A 1 10.13 -40.43 2.72
CA MET A 1 10.20 -39.40 1.66
C MET A 1 8.97 -38.54 1.79
N ALA A 2 9.05 -37.56 2.69
CA ALA A 2 8.01 -36.56 2.88
C ALA A 2 8.27 -35.43 1.88
N GLY A 3 7.26 -35.08 1.09
CA GLY A 3 7.31 -33.93 0.20
C GLY A 3 7.33 -32.66 1.03
N LEU A 4 8.49 -32.02 1.09
CA LEU A 4 8.59 -30.62 1.48
C LEU A 4 7.89 -29.82 0.38
N SER A 5 6.71 -29.30 0.71
CA SER A 5 6.04 -28.28 -0.07
C SER A 5 6.99 -27.08 -0.14
N SER A 6 7.56 -26.85 -1.32
CA SER A 6 8.30 -25.64 -1.63
C SER A 6 7.32 -24.48 -1.59
N ALA A 7 7.14 -23.87 -0.41
CA ALA A 7 6.57 -22.55 -0.31
C ALA A 7 7.37 -21.64 -1.25
N ARG A 8 6.69 -21.10 -2.27
CA ARG A 8 7.28 -20.04 -3.08
C ARG A 8 7.65 -18.93 -2.10
N MET A 9 8.87 -18.44 -2.23
CA MET A 9 9.37 -17.22 -1.63
C MET A 9 8.65 -16.03 -2.30
N GLY A 10 7.33 -16.01 -2.16
CA GLY A 10 6.44 -14.91 -2.52
C GLY A 10 6.16 -14.14 -1.24
N ASP A 11 6.16 -12.82 -1.36
CA ASP A 11 6.10 -11.84 -0.29
C ASP A 11 5.33 -12.33 0.93
N THR A 12 6.06 -12.45 2.04
CA THR A 12 5.45 -12.87 3.30
C THR A 12 4.77 -11.63 3.87
N PRO A 13 3.48 -11.65 4.23
CA PRO A 13 2.70 -10.46 4.57
C PRO A 13 3.43 -9.50 5.52
N CYS A 14 3.39 -8.20 5.26
CA CYS A 14 4.02 -7.16 6.10
C CYS A 14 3.24 -6.93 7.40
N VAL A 15 3.16 -7.96 8.24
CA VAL A 15 2.51 -7.94 9.55
C VAL A 15 3.51 -8.33 10.63
N THR A 16 3.17 -8.11 11.91
CA THR A 16 4.04 -8.55 13.01
C THR A 16 4.31 -10.04 12.95
N ARG A 17 5.58 -10.41 12.83
CA ARG A 17 6.08 -11.78 12.95
C ARG A 17 6.65 -12.01 14.32
N TYR A 18 6.29 -13.14 14.90
CA TYR A 18 6.83 -13.58 16.17
C TYR A 18 7.83 -14.69 15.93
N TYR A 19 8.95 -14.61 16.65
CA TYR A 19 10.05 -15.57 16.57
C TYR A 19 10.47 -16.03 17.96
N PHE A 20 10.94 -17.26 18.03
CA PHE A 20 11.58 -17.78 19.23
C PHE A 20 13.08 -17.90 18.99
N ASP A 21 13.86 -17.10 19.71
CA ASP A 21 15.31 -17.23 19.79
C ASP A 21 15.63 -18.36 20.79
N SER A 22 16.02 -19.53 20.27
CA SER A 22 16.33 -20.71 21.09
C SER A 22 17.59 -20.54 21.93
N ASP A 23 18.56 -19.75 21.46
CA ASP A 23 19.84 -19.56 22.15
C ASP A 23 19.65 -18.68 23.39
N ARG A 24 18.80 -17.65 23.26
CA ARG A 24 18.46 -16.73 24.36
C ARG A 24 17.19 -17.12 25.12
N ARG A 25 16.42 -18.07 24.61
CA ARG A 25 15.07 -18.45 25.06
C ARG A 25 14.14 -17.24 25.13
N GLN A 26 14.10 -16.46 24.06
CA GLN A 26 13.34 -15.22 23.98
C GLN A 26 12.26 -15.28 22.91
N LEU A 27 11.08 -14.77 23.25
CA LEU A 27 10.05 -14.46 22.27
C LEU A 27 10.31 -13.04 21.75
N LEU A 28 10.45 -12.90 20.44
CA LEU A 28 10.70 -11.65 19.73
C LEU A 28 9.51 -11.34 18.83
N ALA A 29 9.20 -10.07 18.66
CA ALA A 29 8.25 -9.56 17.68
C ALA A 29 9.00 -8.65 16.71
N THR A 30 8.79 -8.84 15.41
CA THR A 30 9.40 -8.02 14.36
C THR A 30 8.35 -7.57 13.37
N TRP A 31 8.46 -6.35 12.88
CA TRP A 31 7.57 -5.83 11.86
C TRP A 31 8.26 -4.78 11.02
N ASP A 32 7.78 -4.60 9.80
CA ASP A 32 8.29 -3.58 8.90
C ASP A 32 7.48 -2.29 9.02
N THR A 33 8.15 -1.19 8.78
CA THR A 33 7.57 0.14 8.60
C THR A 33 8.05 0.67 7.25
N GLY A 34 7.44 1.73 6.74
CA GLY A 34 7.88 2.33 5.47
C GLY A 34 9.35 2.79 5.45
N VAL A 35 10.01 2.91 6.61
CA VAL A 35 11.43 3.31 6.72
C VAL A 35 12.37 2.17 7.16
N GLY A 36 11.85 0.98 7.45
CA GLY A 36 12.64 -0.20 7.83
C GLY A 36 12.00 -1.10 8.89
N GLY A 37 12.72 -2.16 9.25
CA GLY A 37 12.27 -3.17 10.21
C GLY A 37 12.52 -2.79 11.66
N HIS A 38 11.55 -3.09 12.52
CA HIS A 38 11.63 -2.99 13.97
C HIS A 38 11.62 -4.38 14.60
N ALA A 39 12.30 -4.52 15.73
CA ALA A 39 12.31 -5.74 16.53
C ALA A 39 12.26 -5.40 18.01
N ILE A 40 11.39 -6.08 18.75
CA ILE A 40 11.34 -5.99 20.21
C ILE A 40 11.37 -7.38 20.82
N ARG A 41 11.80 -7.44 22.08
CA ARG A 41 11.65 -8.63 22.90
C ARG A 41 10.32 -8.57 23.65
N VAL A 42 9.51 -9.60 23.49
CA VAL A 42 8.20 -9.75 24.14
C VAL A 42 8.36 -10.37 25.53
N ALA A 43 8.99 -11.54 25.61
CA ALA A 43 9.11 -12.29 26.86
C ALA A 43 10.38 -13.16 26.90
N ASP A 44 10.87 -13.44 28.11
CA ASP A 44 11.87 -14.47 28.37
C ASP A 44 11.13 -15.79 28.72
N ILE A 45 11.39 -16.86 27.98
CA ILE A 45 10.76 -18.18 28.23
C ILE A 45 11.55 -18.91 29.33
N PRO A 46 10.89 -19.33 30.42
CA PRO A 46 11.52 -20.00 31.56
C PRO A 46 12.49 -21.12 31.16
N THR A 47 13.66 -21.17 31.81
CA THR A 47 14.76 -22.10 31.48
C THR A 47 14.60 -23.49 32.07
N ASP A 48 13.69 -23.63 33.04
CA ASP A 48 13.40 -24.84 33.82
C ASP A 48 12.60 -25.89 33.04
N LEU A 49 11.95 -25.50 31.94
CA LEU A 49 11.45 -26.46 30.96
C LEU A 49 12.62 -27.20 30.28
N GLU A 50 12.50 -28.53 30.20
CA GLU A 50 13.40 -29.39 29.43
C GLU A 50 13.66 -28.81 28.04
N ILE A 51 14.90 -28.87 27.57
CA ILE A 51 15.38 -28.13 26.39
C ILE A 51 14.58 -28.51 25.12
N GLU A 52 14.27 -29.79 24.92
CA GLU A 52 13.52 -30.25 23.73
C GLU A 52 12.03 -29.84 23.75
N PRO A 53 11.25 -30.04 24.84
CA PRO A 53 9.90 -29.51 24.96
C PRO A 53 9.84 -27.97 24.92
N GLY A 54 10.80 -27.29 25.56
CA GLY A 54 10.82 -25.82 25.65
C GLY A 54 11.01 -25.11 24.31
N VAL A 55 11.83 -25.66 23.41
CA VAL A 55 11.98 -25.12 22.05
C VAL A 55 10.69 -25.31 21.24
N GLY A 56 10.04 -26.47 21.36
CA GLY A 56 8.76 -26.74 20.70
C GLY A 56 7.66 -25.76 21.15
N ILE A 57 7.56 -25.51 22.45
CA ILE A 57 6.58 -24.58 23.05
C ILE A 57 6.81 -23.15 22.56
N GLY A 58 8.05 -22.65 22.60
CA GLY A 58 8.38 -21.30 22.15
C GLY A 58 8.06 -21.07 20.68
N VAL A 59 8.41 -22.04 19.82
CA VAL A 59 8.10 -21.99 18.38
C VAL A 59 6.59 -22.05 18.13
N ALA A 60 5.86 -22.91 18.86
CA ALA A 60 4.40 -23.01 18.72
C ALA A 60 3.71 -21.70 19.14
N LEU A 61 4.15 -21.08 20.24
CA LEU A 61 3.62 -19.79 20.69
C LEU A 61 3.86 -18.69 19.66
N ALA A 62 5.09 -18.58 19.15
CA ALA A 62 5.44 -17.63 18.10
C ALA A 62 4.60 -17.84 16.83
N SER A 63 4.36 -19.09 16.44
CA SER A 63 3.49 -19.42 15.31
C SER A 63 2.03 -18.96 15.54
N ARG A 64 1.47 -19.16 16.73
CA ARG A 64 0.10 -18.72 17.06
C ARG A 64 -0.03 -17.21 17.10
N LEU A 65 0.94 -16.50 17.67
CA LEU A 65 0.92 -15.04 17.70
C LEU A 65 1.08 -14.42 16.31
N THR A 66 1.89 -15.05 15.45
CA THR A 66 1.99 -14.65 14.03
C THR A 66 0.66 -14.86 13.32
N GLY A 67 0.01 -16.02 13.50
CA GLY A 67 -1.31 -16.28 12.93
C GLY A 67 -2.40 -15.32 13.43
N LEU A 68 -2.33 -14.90 14.70
CA LEU A 68 -3.22 -13.89 15.27
C LEU A 68 -3.01 -12.52 14.61
N SER A 69 -1.75 -12.08 14.49
CA SER A 69 -1.37 -10.85 13.79
C SER A 69 -1.84 -10.85 12.33
N GLU A 70 -1.59 -11.94 11.59
CA GLU A 70 -2.06 -12.11 10.21
C GLU A 70 -3.59 -12.02 10.11
N ALA A 71 -4.32 -12.67 11.02
CA ALA A 71 -5.78 -12.60 11.06
C ALA A 71 -6.31 -11.20 11.39
N ALA A 72 -5.66 -10.49 12.33
CA ALA A 72 -6.03 -9.14 12.72
C ALA A 72 -5.79 -8.15 11.56
N TRP A 73 -4.61 -8.14 10.94
CA TRP A 73 -4.33 -7.24 9.80
C TRP A 73 -5.09 -7.62 8.52
N ARG A 74 -5.62 -8.84 8.43
CA ARG A 74 -6.58 -9.20 7.37
C ARG A 74 -7.87 -8.38 7.49
N THR A 75 -8.36 -8.09 8.70
CA THR A 75 -9.54 -7.23 8.88
C THR A 75 -9.27 -5.81 8.41
N TYR A 76 -8.04 -5.29 8.60
CA TYR A 76 -7.61 -3.99 8.07
C TYR A 76 -7.62 -3.95 6.54
N THR A 77 -6.94 -4.90 5.90
CA THR A 77 -6.71 -4.91 4.44
C THR A 77 -7.97 -5.23 3.63
N HIS A 78 -8.86 -6.05 4.17
CA HIS A 78 -10.04 -6.56 3.45
C HIS A 78 -11.39 -6.02 4.00
N GLY A 79 -11.42 -5.46 5.22
CA GLY A 79 -12.65 -4.98 5.86
C GLY A 79 -13.23 -3.73 5.22
N GLY A 80 -12.39 -2.81 4.73
CA GLY A 80 -12.82 -1.54 4.12
C GLY A 80 -13.58 -1.67 2.78
N ARG A 81 -13.69 -2.88 2.22
CA ARG A 81 -14.46 -3.16 0.99
C ARG A 81 -15.98 -3.07 1.18
N PHE A 82 -16.47 -3.08 2.41
CA PHE A 82 -17.89 -3.28 2.70
C PHE A 82 -18.38 -2.25 3.72
N THR A 83 -19.11 -1.25 3.26
CA THR A 83 -19.71 -0.19 4.09
C THR A 83 -21.03 -0.62 4.75
N GLU A 84 -21.63 -1.71 4.30
CA GLU A 84 -22.80 -2.34 4.90
C GLU A 84 -22.45 -3.77 5.33
N PRO A 85 -23.07 -4.30 6.41
CA PRO A 85 -22.95 -5.72 6.75
C PRO A 85 -23.37 -6.51 5.51
N GLY A 86 -22.39 -7.17 4.87
CA GLY A 86 -22.66 -7.99 3.71
C GLY A 86 -23.70 -9.07 4.03
N GLU A 87 -24.21 -9.72 3.00
CA GLU A 87 -25.11 -10.86 3.21
C GLU A 87 -24.47 -11.87 4.18
N LEU A 88 -25.30 -12.47 5.04
CA LEU A 88 -24.83 -13.46 6.02
C LEU A 88 -23.97 -14.53 5.35
N ASN A 89 -22.84 -14.86 5.96
CA ASN A 89 -21.84 -15.82 5.46
C ASN A 89 -21.03 -15.38 4.22
N THR A 90 -21.09 -14.10 3.83
CA THR A 90 -20.09 -13.53 2.92
C THR A 90 -18.76 -13.28 3.64
N GLU A 91 -17.69 -13.14 2.87
CA GLU A 91 -16.37 -12.77 3.41
C GLU A 91 -16.42 -11.41 4.15
N ALA A 92 -17.16 -10.46 3.60
CA ALA A 92 -17.46 -9.16 4.21
C ALA A 92 -18.00 -9.31 5.64
N TRP A 93 -19.02 -10.14 5.78
CA TRP A 93 -19.66 -10.40 7.07
C TRP A 93 -18.67 -11.06 8.04
N ARG A 94 -17.88 -12.03 7.58
CA ARG A 94 -16.88 -12.71 8.42
C ARG A 94 -15.82 -11.76 8.95
N LEU A 95 -15.26 -10.91 8.10
CA LEU A 95 -14.23 -9.94 8.51
C LEU A 95 -14.76 -8.94 9.55
N LEU A 96 -16.04 -8.53 9.43
CA LEU A 96 -16.69 -7.67 10.41
C LEU A 96 -16.93 -8.39 11.74
N GLU A 97 -17.29 -9.67 11.74
CA GLU A 97 -17.41 -10.46 12.97
C GLU A 97 -16.03 -10.69 13.61
N ASP A 98 -15.02 -11.07 12.83
CA ASP A 98 -13.64 -11.23 13.31
C ASP A 98 -13.10 -9.95 13.96
N ARG A 99 -13.49 -8.77 13.43
CA ARG A 99 -13.12 -7.48 14.00
C ARG A 99 -13.79 -7.21 15.35
N LYS A 100 -15.06 -7.62 15.53
CA LYS A 100 -15.78 -7.49 16.82
C LYS A 100 -15.19 -8.42 17.87
N ASP A 101 -14.68 -9.56 17.45
CA ASP A 101 -14.06 -10.55 18.34
C ASP A 101 -12.75 -10.06 18.99
N PHE A 102 -12.20 -8.91 18.57
CA PHE A 102 -11.00 -8.31 19.19
C PHE A 102 -11.18 -8.09 20.70
N ASP A 103 -12.39 -7.70 21.13
CA ASP A 103 -12.70 -7.46 22.54
C ASP A 103 -12.62 -8.74 23.40
N ASP A 104 -12.79 -9.91 22.78
CA ASP A 104 -12.75 -11.21 23.46
C ASP A 104 -11.38 -11.87 23.45
N VAL A 105 -10.42 -11.39 22.63
CA VAL A 105 -9.09 -12.03 22.45
C VAL A 105 -8.34 -12.21 23.76
N ALA A 106 -8.19 -11.14 24.56
CA ALA A 106 -7.45 -11.20 25.82
C ALA A 106 -8.07 -12.21 26.79
N LYS A 107 -9.41 -12.24 26.85
CA LYS A 107 -10.16 -13.20 27.64
C LYS A 107 -9.97 -14.63 27.13
N THR A 108 -10.01 -14.85 25.83
CA THR A 108 -9.78 -16.18 25.22
C THR A 108 -8.36 -16.69 25.44
N ILE A 109 -7.35 -15.81 25.47
CA ILE A 109 -5.98 -16.21 25.83
C ILE A 109 -5.90 -16.61 27.31
N ALA A 110 -6.55 -15.84 28.20
CA ALA A 110 -6.54 -16.13 29.64
C ALA A 110 -7.36 -17.38 30.01
N GLU A 111 -8.45 -17.64 29.27
CA GLU A 111 -9.42 -18.71 29.51
C GLU A 111 -9.70 -19.49 28.20
N PRO A 112 -8.73 -20.28 27.68
CA PRO A 112 -8.83 -20.88 26.35
C PRO A 112 -9.87 -22.02 26.22
N GLY A 113 -10.50 -22.45 27.31
CA GLY A 113 -11.59 -23.43 27.24
C GLY A 113 -11.13 -24.85 26.86
N ASP A 114 -11.92 -25.53 26.02
CA ASP A 114 -11.63 -26.89 25.53
C ASP A 114 -10.82 -26.84 24.22
N PRO A 115 -9.63 -27.47 24.13
CA PRO A 115 -8.81 -27.47 22.92
C PRO A 115 -9.46 -28.16 21.71
N HIS A 116 -10.54 -28.93 21.91
CA HIS A 116 -11.29 -29.57 20.83
C HIS A 116 -12.46 -28.73 20.30
N ASP A 117 -12.82 -27.65 20.98
CA ASP A 117 -13.87 -26.72 20.55
C ASP A 117 -13.23 -25.43 20.01
N GLN A 118 -12.95 -25.42 18.70
CA GLN A 118 -12.27 -24.30 18.05
C GLN A 118 -13.26 -23.24 17.56
N PRO A 119 -13.04 -21.95 17.90
CA PRO A 119 -13.77 -20.83 17.32
C PRO A 119 -13.70 -20.83 15.79
N TYR A 120 -14.76 -20.37 15.16
CA TYR A 120 -14.77 -20.17 13.71
C TYR A 120 -13.92 -18.95 13.30
N SER A 121 -13.83 -17.93 14.16
CA SER A 121 -12.99 -16.76 13.93
C SER A 121 -11.50 -17.15 13.97
N PRO A 122 -10.72 -16.85 12.91
CA PRO A 122 -9.29 -17.08 12.90
C PRO A 122 -8.54 -16.31 14.01
N VAL A 123 -9.05 -15.13 14.39
CA VAL A 123 -8.47 -14.31 15.46
C VAL A 123 -8.63 -15.05 16.79
N LEU A 124 -9.85 -15.47 17.13
CA LEU A 124 -10.11 -16.22 18.37
C LEU A 124 -9.47 -17.61 18.37
N ALA A 125 -9.42 -18.31 17.23
CA ALA A 125 -8.78 -19.62 17.15
C ALA A 125 -7.27 -19.56 17.44
N ASN A 126 -6.58 -18.53 16.94
CA ASN A 126 -5.16 -18.31 17.27
C ASN A 126 -4.97 -17.84 18.71
N ALA A 127 -5.84 -16.98 19.23
CA ALA A 127 -5.86 -16.57 20.64
C ALA A 127 -6.02 -17.77 21.57
N GLN A 128 -6.98 -18.66 21.28
CA GLN A 128 -7.22 -19.89 22.04
C GLN A 128 -6.00 -20.81 22.01
N GLY A 129 -5.42 -21.00 20.82
CA GLY A 129 -4.20 -21.79 20.65
C GLY A 129 -3.03 -21.24 21.47
N ALA A 130 -2.83 -19.92 21.48
CA ALA A 130 -1.81 -19.27 22.31
C ALA A 130 -2.10 -19.46 23.81
N GLY A 131 -3.35 -19.30 24.24
CA GLY A 131 -3.78 -19.49 25.63
C GLY A 131 -3.52 -20.91 26.15
N HIS A 132 -3.76 -21.94 25.33
CA HIS A 132 -3.42 -23.31 25.69
C HIS A 132 -1.92 -23.52 25.89
N ILE A 133 -1.09 -22.95 25.00
CA ILE A 133 0.37 -23.04 25.09
C ILE A 133 0.88 -22.31 26.35
N LEU A 134 0.33 -21.13 26.66
CA LEU A 134 0.66 -20.38 27.87
C LEU A 134 0.22 -21.10 29.15
N SER A 135 -0.92 -21.80 29.11
CA SER A 135 -1.39 -22.64 30.22
C SER A 135 -0.45 -23.81 30.49
N GLU A 136 0.11 -24.42 29.43
CA GLU A 136 1.14 -25.47 29.54
C GLU A 136 2.47 -24.91 30.09
N LEU A 137 2.85 -23.70 29.67
CA LEU A 137 4.04 -23.01 30.17
C LEU A 137 3.94 -22.63 31.66
N ALA A 138 2.72 -22.42 32.16
CA ALA A 138 2.40 -22.12 33.55
C ALA A 138 3.19 -20.94 34.16
N SER A 139 3.57 -19.96 33.33
CA SER A 139 4.33 -18.78 33.74
C SER A 139 3.48 -17.52 33.62
N SER A 140 3.03 -16.97 34.77
CA SER A 140 2.23 -15.74 34.77
C SER A 140 2.96 -14.56 34.14
N ALA A 141 4.28 -14.46 34.34
CA ALA A 141 5.08 -13.39 33.74
C ALA A 141 5.09 -13.45 32.21
N VAL A 142 5.12 -14.64 31.61
CA VAL A 142 5.05 -14.78 30.15
C VAL A 142 3.63 -14.54 29.66
N THR A 143 2.62 -15.04 30.37
CA THR A 143 1.22 -14.79 30.06
C THR A 143 0.89 -13.30 30.06
N ASP A 144 1.30 -12.56 31.09
CA ASP A 144 1.08 -11.11 31.19
C ASP A 144 1.78 -10.35 30.05
N ALA A 145 3.01 -10.74 29.71
CA ALA A 145 3.76 -10.13 28.61
C ALA A 145 3.12 -10.40 27.24
N VAL A 146 2.61 -11.61 27.01
CA VAL A 146 1.92 -11.95 25.75
C VAL A 146 0.57 -11.26 25.65
N LEU A 147 -0.20 -11.19 26.75
CA LEU A 147 -1.47 -10.46 26.77
C LEU A 147 -1.24 -8.98 26.41
N HIS A 148 -0.26 -8.34 27.05
CA HIS A 148 0.10 -6.96 26.75
C HIS A 148 0.55 -6.76 25.30
N GLU A 149 1.34 -7.68 24.76
CA GLU A 149 1.80 -7.61 23.37
C GLU A 149 0.66 -7.76 22.36
N VAL A 150 -0.30 -8.66 22.65
CA VAL A 150 -1.50 -8.83 21.81
C VAL A 150 -2.40 -7.59 21.88
N GLU A 151 -2.54 -6.95 23.05
CA GLU A 151 -3.24 -5.67 23.17
C GLU A 151 -2.61 -4.58 22.30
N ILE A 152 -1.27 -4.49 22.28
CA ILE A 152 -0.55 -3.54 21.40
C ILE A 152 -0.83 -3.86 19.93
N GLU A 153 -0.79 -5.13 19.54
CA GLU A 153 -1.06 -5.55 18.14
C GLU A 153 -2.48 -5.19 17.68
N LEU A 154 -3.50 -5.49 18.47
CA LEU A 154 -4.89 -5.20 18.12
C LEU A 154 -5.19 -3.69 18.18
N SER A 155 -4.55 -2.96 19.10
CA SER A 155 -4.62 -1.50 19.14
C SER A 155 -4.00 -0.88 17.89
N ALA A 156 -2.86 -1.41 17.42
CA ALA A 156 -2.20 -0.93 16.20
C ALA A 156 -3.08 -1.05 14.95
N VAL A 157 -3.85 -2.13 14.83
CA VAL A 157 -4.85 -2.28 13.77
C VAL A 157 -5.94 -1.20 13.86
N THR A 158 -6.44 -0.95 15.08
CA THR A 158 -7.47 0.07 15.34
C THR A 158 -6.95 1.49 15.03
N ASP A 159 -5.73 1.81 15.46
CA ASP A 159 -5.08 3.09 15.21
C ASP A 159 -4.89 3.30 13.70
N ALA A 160 -4.42 2.27 12.98
CA ALA A 160 -4.28 2.31 11.52
C ALA A 160 -5.62 2.52 10.80
N GLU A 161 -6.70 1.89 11.25
CA GLU A 161 -8.06 2.11 10.72
C GLU A 161 -8.46 3.60 10.82
N LEU A 162 -8.15 4.23 11.94
CA LEU A 162 -8.38 5.66 12.21
C LEU A 162 -7.39 6.58 11.49
N GLY A 163 -6.36 6.04 10.84
CA GLY A 163 -5.32 6.80 10.15
C GLY A 163 -4.23 7.33 11.08
N ASP A 164 -4.07 6.78 12.29
CA ASP A 164 -2.89 7.00 13.12
C ASP A 164 -1.87 5.89 12.82
N LEU A 165 -0.78 6.26 12.16
CA LEU A 165 0.27 5.32 11.73
C LEU A 165 1.51 5.36 12.64
N HIS A 166 1.39 5.82 13.89
CA HIS A 166 2.52 5.81 14.81
C HIS A 166 2.81 4.42 15.40
N GLY A 167 4.05 4.20 15.83
CA GLY A 167 4.45 2.99 16.52
C GLY A 167 4.27 1.73 15.67
N ARG A 168 3.44 0.80 16.15
CA ARG A 168 3.20 -0.46 15.44
C ARG A 168 2.18 -0.33 14.30
N ALA A 169 1.30 0.67 14.35
CA ALA A 169 0.35 0.93 13.28
C ALA A 169 1.03 1.33 11.96
N ALA A 170 2.29 1.78 12.02
CA ALA A 170 3.15 2.11 10.86
C ALA A 170 3.31 0.95 9.85
N GLN A 171 3.01 -0.31 10.23
CA GLN A 171 2.94 -1.44 9.30
C GLN A 171 1.95 -1.20 8.17
N ALA A 172 0.89 -0.43 8.42
CA ALA A 172 -0.12 -0.10 7.44
C ALA A 172 0.44 0.58 6.18
N VAL A 173 1.60 1.24 6.27
CA VAL A 173 2.29 1.85 5.11
C VAL A 173 2.68 0.80 4.06
N ALA A 174 2.96 -0.44 4.47
CA ALA A 174 3.29 -1.54 3.57
C ALA A 174 2.07 -2.37 3.14
N LEU A 175 0.89 -2.08 3.70
CA LEU A 175 -0.34 -2.82 3.44
C LEU A 175 -1.28 -2.01 2.55
N THR A 176 -2.03 -2.69 1.69
CA THR A 176 -3.07 -2.03 0.89
C THR A 176 -4.45 -2.41 1.40
N ARG A 177 -5.24 -1.41 1.82
CA ARG A 177 -6.68 -1.53 2.03
C ARG A 177 -7.46 -0.87 0.90
N CYS A 178 -8.69 -1.33 0.65
CA CYS A 178 -9.47 -0.84 -0.49
C CYS A 178 -9.92 0.63 -0.34
N SER A 179 -10.14 1.12 0.87
CA SER A 179 -10.59 2.49 1.15
C SER A 179 -9.50 3.26 1.89
N GLY A 180 -9.23 4.51 1.48
CA GLY A 180 -8.31 5.39 2.19
C GLY A 180 -8.94 5.97 3.47
N SER A 181 -8.11 6.33 4.45
CA SER A 181 -8.56 7.12 5.60
C SER A 181 -8.60 8.59 5.21
N PRO A 182 -9.71 9.33 5.47
CA PRO A 182 -9.78 10.77 5.20
C PRO A 182 -8.65 11.57 5.86
N THR A 183 -8.23 11.18 7.07
CA THR A 183 -7.10 11.83 7.77
C THR A 183 -5.79 11.64 7.03
N GLN A 184 -5.56 10.45 6.47
CA GLN A 184 -4.36 10.15 5.70
C GLN A 184 -4.40 10.75 4.28
N VAL A 185 -5.59 10.88 3.68
CA VAL A 185 -5.79 11.61 2.41
C VAL A 185 -5.41 13.08 2.61
N GLN A 186 -5.87 13.70 3.70
CA GLN A 186 -5.49 15.08 4.02
C GLN A 186 -3.99 15.22 4.28
N ALA A 187 -3.37 14.30 5.03
CA ALA A 187 -1.93 14.33 5.25
C ALA A 187 -1.12 14.19 3.93
N ALA A 188 -1.60 13.35 3.01
CA ALA A 188 -1.01 13.22 1.66
C ALA A 188 -1.19 14.49 0.82
N TRP A 189 -2.36 15.11 0.91
CA TRP A 189 -2.64 16.39 0.26
C TRP A 189 -1.69 17.48 0.76
N ASP A 190 -1.50 17.61 2.07
CA ASP A 190 -0.63 18.63 2.66
C ASP A 190 0.83 18.47 2.20
N LEU A 191 1.31 17.23 2.03
CA LEU A 191 2.64 16.96 1.49
C LEU A 191 2.78 17.38 0.02
N LEU A 192 1.76 17.12 -0.81
CA LEU A 192 1.76 17.53 -2.21
C LEU A 192 1.57 19.06 -2.36
N GLU A 193 0.84 19.68 -1.42
CA GLU A 193 0.68 21.13 -1.34
C GLU A 193 1.99 21.85 -1.02
N ASP A 194 2.87 21.24 -0.21
CA ASP A 194 4.21 21.76 0.05
C ASP A 194 5.10 21.66 -1.21
N ASP A 195 5.23 20.45 -1.78
CA ASP A 195 6.01 20.22 -3.00
C ASP A 195 5.53 18.94 -3.73
N PRO A 196 4.82 19.07 -4.88
CA PRO A 196 4.26 17.93 -5.59
C PRO A 196 5.32 17.05 -6.27
N LEU A 197 6.55 17.54 -6.45
CA LEU A 197 7.64 16.81 -7.12
C LEU A 197 8.61 16.16 -6.13
N ARG A 198 8.83 16.76 -4.96
CA ARG A 198 9.81 16.28 -3.96
C ARG A 198 9.21 15.43 -2.83
N SER A 199 7.90 15.43 -2.65
CA SER A 199 7.24 14.71 -1.53
C SER A 199 7.18 13.18 -1.67
N GLN A 200 7.68 12.61 -2.77
CA GLN A 200 7.54 11.19 -3.10
C GLN A 200 8.07 10.24 -2.02
N ALA A 201 9.22 10.54 -1.42
CA ALA A 201 9.83 9.69 -0.40
C ALA A 201 8.95 9.60 0.85
N SER A 202 8.46 10.75 1.34
CA SER A 202 7.58 10.82 2.50
C SER A 202 6.25 10.11 2.24
N MET A 203 5.67 10.31 1.05
CA MET A 203 4.41 9.66 0.67
C MET A 203 4.49 8.13 0.66
N LYS A 204 5.61 7.57 0.17
CA LYS A 204 5.80 6.11 0.12
C LYS A 204 6.12 5.47 1.47
N THR A 205 6.62 6.24 2.42
CA THR A 205 7.20 5.69 3.66
C THR A 205 6.45 6.05 4.94
N SER A 206 5.52 7.01 4.87
CA SER A 206 4.85 7.55 6.08
C SER A 206 3.33 7.53 6.01
N LEU A 207 2.74 7.16 4.87
CA LEU A 207 1.30 7.25 4.65
C LEU A 207 0.69 5.90 4.25
N ASP A 208 -0.61 5.76 4.50
CA ASP A 208 -1.41 4.69 3.94
C ASP A 208 -1.41 4.79 2.39
N PRO A 209 -0.98 3.76 1.65
CA PRO A 209 -0.79 3.86 0.20
C PRO A 209 -2.05 4.24 -0.57
N THR A 210 -3.20 3.69 -0.17
CA THR A 210 -4.49 4.00 -0.82
C THR A 210 -4.87 5.47 -0.63
N SER A 211 -4.71 5.99 0.59
CA SER A 211 -4.96 7.39 0.91
C SER A 211 -4.02 8.32 0.14
N ALA A 212 -2.73 7.95 0.04
CA ALA A 212 -1.74 8.67 -0.75
C ALA A 212 -2.09 8.67 -2.24
N CYS A 213 -2.56 7.54 -2.80
CA CYS A 213 -3.03 7.45 -4.18
C CYS A 213 -4.21 8.38 -4.46
N VAL A 214 -5.17 8.51 -3.53
CA VAL A 214 -6.32 9.41 -3.71
C VAL A 214 -5.87 10.86 -3.87
N ALA A 215 -4.97 11.33 -3.00
CA ALA A 215 -4.39 12.66 -3.12
C ALA A 215 -3.57 12.79 -4.41
N ALA A 216 -2.69 11.83 -4.69
CA ALA A 216 -1.86 11.83 -5.91
C ALA A 216 -2.69 11.84 -7.20
N ALA A 217 -3.82 11.14 -7.25
CA ALA A 217 -4.72 11.13 -8.40
C ALA A 217 -5.36 12.51 -8.65
N ALA A 218 -5.75 13.20 -7.57
CA ALA A 218 -6.27 14.57 -7.68
C ALA A 218 -5.19 15.54 -8.18
N TRP A 219 -3.98 15.45 -7.62
CA TRP A 219 -2.84 16.28 -8.01
C TRP A 219 -2.34 15.99 -9.42
N LEU A 220 -2.35 14.72 -9.84
CA LEU A 220 -2.03 14.32 -11.21
C LEU A 220 -2.98 14.99 -12.21
N ARG A 221 -4.28 15.09 -11.89
CA ARG A 221 -5.23 15.82 -12.74
C ARG A 221 -4.87 17.29 -12.88
N GLY A 222 -4.53 17.97 -11.77
CA GLY A 222 -4.09 19.37 -11.81
C GLY A 222 -2.83 19.55 -12.65
N ALA A 223 -1.82 18.71 -12.41
CA ALA A 223 -0.57 18.68 -13.17
C ALA A 223 -0.79 18.44 -14.67
N ALA A 224 -1.69 17.51 -15.01
CA ALA A 224 -2.03 17.21 -16.38
C ALA A 224 -2.74 18.37 -17.09
N HIS A 225 -3.57 19.16 -16.39
CA HIS A 225 -4.17 20.37 -16.95
C HIS A 225 -3.12 21.45 -17.23
N VAL A 226 -2.21 21.70 -16.29
CA VAL A 226 -1.10 22.66 -16.48
C VAL A 226 -0.24 22.29 -17.69
N ALA A 227 0.13 21.01 -17.81
CA ALA A 227 0.91 20.54 -18.96
C ALA A 227 0.12 20.64 -20.29
N ALA A 228 -1.17 20.32 -20.26
CA ALA A 228 -2.05 20.38 -21.43
C ALA A 228 -2.26 21.78 -21.98
N ASP A 229 -2.33 22.79 -21.11
CA ASP A 229 -2.51 24.19 -21.53
C ASP A 229 -1.30 24.68 -22.36
N GLU A 230 -0.10 24.19 -22.06
CA GLU A 230 1.14 24.54 -22.78
C GLU A 230 1.39 23.65 -24.02
N SER A 231 1.19 22.33 -23.92
CA SER A 231 1.45 21.42 -25.04
C SER A 231 0.33 21.39 -26.08
N GLY A 232 -0.89 21.76 -25.69
CA GLY A 232 -2.10 21.60 -26.50
C GLY A 232 -2.60 20.14 -26.62
N THR A 233 -1.95 19.19 -25.95
CA THR A 233 -2.38 17.80 -25.84
C THR A 233 -3.54 17.69 -24.85
N HIS A 234 -4.51 16.81 -25.10
CA HIS A 234 -5.59 16.58 -24.14
C HIS A 234 -5.02 16.08 -22.80
N TRP A 235 -5.44 16.64 -21.67
CA TRP A 235 -4.88 16.36 -20.34
C TRP A 235 -4.82 14.86 -20.00
N THR A 236 -5.79 14.05 -20.43
CA THR A 236 -5.74 12.59 -20.23
C THR A 236 -4.64 11.87 -21.01
N GLN A 237 -4.04 12.48 -22.03
CA GLN A 237 -2.98 11.91 -22.86
C GLN A 237 -1.58 12.39 -22.50
N ILE A 238 -1.44 13.31 -21.53
CA ILE A 238 -0.14 13.91 -21.17
C ILE A 238 0.87 12.86 -20.73
N VAL A 239 0.44 11.83 -19.99
CA VAL A 239 1.33 10.75 -19.55
C VAL A 239 1.85 9.87 -20.70
N VAL A 240 1.11 9.79 -21.82
CA VAL A 240 1.57 9.10 -23.04
C VAL A 240 2.65 9.93 -23.73
N GLU A 241 2.44 11.24 -23.81
CA GLU A 241 3.43 12.17 -24.38
C GLU A 241 4.70 12.25 -23.53
N ALA A 242 4.56 12.20 -22.20
CA ALA A 242 5.70 12.17 -21.28
C ALA A 242 6.60 10.94 -21.51
N ASP A 243 6.03 9.79 -21.87
CA ASP A 243 6.79 8.56 -22.18
C ASP A 243 7.73 8.72 -23.39
N ASP A 244 7.37 9.58 -24.36
CA ASP A 244 8.22 9.92 -25.49
C ASP A 244 9.43 10.80 -25.08
N ILE A 245 9.36 11.46 -23.92
CA ILE A 245 10.45 12.28 -23.34
C ILE A 245 11.34 11.43 -22.43
N GLU A 246 10.73 10.74 -21.47
CA GLU A 246 11.37 9.81 -20.54
C GLU A 246 10.50 8.57 -20.40
N ALA A 247 11.09 7.37 -20.41
CA ALA A 247 10.31 6.14 -20.30
C ALA A 247 9.60 6.04 -18.93
N LEU A 248 8.26 6.07 -18.92
CA LEU A 248 7.43 6.19 -17.73
C LEU A 248 6.28 5.16 -17.72
N PRO A 249 5.73 4.83 -16.54
CA PRO A 249 4.52 4.00 -16.47
C PRO A 249 3.31 4.75 -17.04
N VAL A 250 2.82 4.32 -18.21
CA VAL A 250 1.70 4.99 -18.89
C VAL A 250 0.34 4.44 -18.45
N MET A 251 0.22 3.13 -18.27
CA MET A 251 -1.08 2.46 -18.25
C MET A 251 -1.95 2.83 -17.06
N SER A 252 -1.41 2.78 -15.84
CA SER A 252 -2.20 3.05 -14.64
C SER A 252 -2.52 4.54 -14.43
N PRO A 253 -1.60 5.51 -14.66
CA PRO A 253 -1.93 6.93 -14.58
C PRO A 253 -2.93 7.35 -15.66
N LEU A 254 -2.80 6.81 -16.90
CA LEU A 254 -3.74 7.05 -17.98
C LEU A 254 -5.15 6.58 -17.60
N GLU A 255 -5.29 5.37 -17.07
CA GLU A 255 -6.59 4.85 -16.66
C GLU A 255 -7.23 5.68 -15.53
N VAL A 256 -6.43 6.17 -14.57
CA VAL A 256 -6.90 7.10 -13.54
C VAL A 256 -7.42 8.40 -14.17
N LEU A 257 -6.64 9.03 -15.06
CA LEU A 257 -7.04 10.27 -15.73
C LEU A 257 -8.33 10.07 -16.56
N ARG A 258 -8.47 8.95 -17.28
CA ARG A 258 -9.69 8.62 -18.03
C ARG A 258 -10.92 8.50 -17.13
N ARG A 259 -10.79 7.84 -15.99
CA ARG A 259 -11.92 7.74 -15.03
C ARG A 259 -12.33 9.10 -14.48
N LEU A 260 -11.36 9.96 -14.19
CA LEU A 260 -11.62 11.33 -13.76
C LEU A 260 -12.32 12.15 -14.86
N ASP A 261 -11.95 11.95 -16.13
CA ASP A 261 -12.59 12.56 -17.30
C ASP A 261 -14.04 12.07 -17.48
N ASP A 262 -14.28 10.78 -17.23
CA ASP A 262 -15.62 10.17 -17.20
C ASP A 262 -16.45 10.60 -15.97
N GLY A 263 -15.92 11.46 -15.10
CA GLY A 263 -16.61 12.07 -13.97
C GLY A 263 -16.51 11.31 -12.65
N ALA A 264 -15.62 10.31 -12.54
CA ALA A 264 -15.31 9.68 -11.27
C ALA A 264 -14.58 10.67 -10.34
N SER A 265 -14.81 10.54 -9.03
CA SER A 265 -13.94 11.17 -8.02
C SER A 265 -12.57 10.47 -7.95
N PRO A 266 -11.51 11.14 -7.44
CA PRO A 266 -10.21 10.51 -7.19
C PRO A 266 -10.31 9.24 -6.34
N THR A 267 -11.14 9.26 -5.28
CA THR A 267 -11.43 8.06 -4.49
C THR A 267 -12.03 6.95 -5.33
N GLN A 268 -13.04 7.22 -6.16
CA GLN A 268 -13.63 6.17 -7.01
C GLN A 268 -12.65 5.60 -8.04
N ALA A 269 -11.83 6.45 -8.65
CA ALA A 269 -10.83 6.02 -9.63
C ALA A 269 -9.79 5.08 -9.00
N VAL A 270 -9.22 5.48 -7.86
CA VAL A 270 -8.18 4.72 -7.14
C VAL A 270 -8.74 3.43 -6.55
N THR A 271 -9.85 3.52 -5.80
CA THR A 271 -10.40 2.36 -5.09
C THR A 271 -10.86 1.26 -6.04
N ALA A 272 -11.32 1.60 -7.24
CA ALA A 272 -11.69 0.61 -8.24
C ALA A 272 -10.49 -0.19 -8.76
N LEU A 273 -9.37 0.47 -9.09
CA LEU A 273 -8.15 -0.21 -9.57
C LEU A 273 -7.54 -1.10 -8.48
N ILE A 274 -7.47 -0.60 -7.24
CA ILE A 274 -7.00 -1.37 -6.10
C ILE A 274 -7.91 -2.58 -5.84
N ALA A 275 -9.24 -2.39 -5.89
CA ALA A 275 -10.19 -3.49 -5.70
C ALA A 275 -10.02 -4.58 -6.77
N ASP A 276 -9.79 -4.23 -8.03
CA ASP A 276 -9.56 -5.19 -9.11
C ASP A 276 -8.28 -5.99 -8.89
N ALA A 277 -7.18 -5.32 -8.55
CA ALA A 277 -5.91 -5.97 -8.30
C ALA A 277 -5.97 -6.89 -7.07
N GLN A 278 -6.61 -6.45 -5.98
CA GLN A 278 -6.77 -7.29 -4.82
C GLN A 278 -7.73 -8.49 -5.08
N ARG A 279 -8.75 -8.36 -5.95
CA ARG A 279 -9.56 -9.52 -6.39
C ARG A 279 -8.70 -10.54 -7.14
N VAL A 280 -7.76 -10.09 -7.98
CA VAL A 280 -6.80 -10.97 -8.64
C VAL A 280 -5.88 -11.65 -7.62
N ALA A 281 -5.44 -10.94 -6.58
CA ALA A 281 -4.68 -11.51 -5.47
C ALA A 281 -5.45 -12.62 -4.74
N ASP A 282 -6.77 -12.46 -4.60
CA ASP A 282 -7.70 -13.46 -4.05
C ASP A 282 -7.98 -14.64 -5.02
N GLY A 283 -7.37 -14.64 -6.22
CA GLY A 283 -7.58 -15.65 -7.26
C GLY A 283 -8.90 -15.52 -8.02
N LEU A 284 -9.56 -14.36 -7.92
CA LEU A 284 -10.79 -14.03 -8.64
C LEU A 284 -10.49 -13.27 -9.93
N VAL A 285 -11.41 -13.32 -10.90
CA VAL A 285 -11.32 -12.56 -12.16
C VAL A 285 -12.28 -11.37 -12.06
N PRO A 286 -11.79 -10.11 -12.03
CA PRO A 286 -12.64 -8.93 -11.82
C PRO A 286 -13.65 -8.69 -12.93
N ASP A 287 -13.23 -8.81 -14.19
CA ASP A 287 -14.07 -8.63 -15.37
C ASP A 287 -13.93 -9.82 -16.32
N LEU A 288 -14.74 -10.84 -16.07
CA LEU A 288 -14.74 -12.06 -16.89
C LEU A 288 -15.17 -11.79 -18.33
N ASP A 289 -16.09 -10.85 -18.55
CA ASP A 289 -16.63 -10.61 -19.89
C ASP A 289 -15.69 -9.73 -20.72
N GLY A 290 -15.08 -8.71 -20.13
CA GLY A 290 -13.98 -7.97 -20.76
C GLY A 290 -12.75 -8.85 -20.99
N LEU A 291 -12.42 -9.78 -20.09
CA LEU A 291 -11.37 -10.77 -20.33
C LEU A 291 -11.71 -11.66 -21.54
N LYS A 292 -12.95 -12.17 -21.66
CA LYS A 292 -13.37 -12.93 -22.85
C LYS A 292 -13.24 -12.10 -24.12
N HIS A 293 -13.59 -10.82 -24.06
CA HIS A 293 -13.48 -9.93 -25.22
C HIS A 293 -12.01 -9.70 -25.62
N ARG A 294 -11.13 -9.43 -24.65
CA ARG A 294 -9.69 -9.30 -24.86
C ARG A 294 -9.07 -10.59 -25.41
N LEU A 295 -9.43 -11.75 -24.86
CA LEU A 295 -8.98 -13.05 -25.38
C LEU A 295 -9.46 -13.31 -26.82
N ALA A 296 -10.68 -12.92 -27.18
CA ALA A 296 -11.16 -13.02 -28.56
C ALA A 296 -10.42 -12.07 -29.52
N ALA A 297 -10.04 -10.88 -29.04
CA ALA A 297 -9.15 -9.97 -29.77
C ALA A 297 -7.73 -10.55 -29.89
N LEU A 298 -7.26 -11.26 -28.86
CA LEU A 298 -5.99 -11.95 -28.80
C LEU A 298 -5.90 -13.07 -29.84
N ASP A 299 -6.93 -13.91 -29.96
CA ASP A 299 -7.03 -14.95 -31.00
C ASP A 299 -6.87 -14.31 -32.39
N SER A 300 -7.50 -13.15 -32.58
CA SER A 300 -7.40 -12.39 -33.83
C SER A 300 -6.02 -11.73 -34.04
N LEU A 301 -5.24 -11.47 -32.99
CA LEU A 301 -3.88 -10.91 -33.02
C LEU A 301 -2.82 -11.99 -33.24
N ILE A 302 -2.98 -13.15 -32.61
CA ILE A 302 -2.12 -14.34 -32.78
C ILE A 302 -2.09 -14.76 -34.26
N ASP A 303 -3.25 -14.71 -34.92
CA ASP A 303 -3.38 -14.99 -36.35
C ASP A 303 -2.66 -13.96 -37.24
N ARG A 304 -2.45 -12.73 -36.76
CA ARG A 304 -1.89 -11.61 -37.54
C ARG A 304 -0.41 -11.33 -37.25
N ALA A 305 0.08 -11.61 -36.04
CA ALA A 305 1.45 -11.30 -35.63
C ALA A 305 1.97 -12.27 -34.54
N PRO A 306 2.39 -13.50 -34.90
CA PRO A 306 2.77 -14.55 -33.95
C PRO A 306 4.08 -14.32 -33.17
N LYS A 307 4.68 -13.13 -33.21
CA LYS A 307 6.04 -12.87 -32.69
C LYS A 307 6.17 -11.87 -31.55
N SER A 308 5.10 -11.20 -31.12
CA SER A 308 5.18 -10.32 -29.93
C SER A 308 4.62 -11.04 -28.72
N ARG A 309 5.47 -11.82 -28.05
CA ARG A 309 5.12 -12.50 -26.79
C ARG A 309 4.72 -11.47 -25.72
N ASP A 310 5.33 -10.30 -25.75
CA ASP A 310 5.11 -9.25 -24.76
C ASP A 310 3.74 -8.59 -24.95
N ALA A 311 3.34 -8.29 -26.19
CA ALA A 311 1.99 -7.81 -26.50
C ALA A 311 0.90 -8.84 -26.14
N LEU A 312 1.20 -10.14 -26.23
CA LEU A 312 0.27 -11.19 -25.79
C LEU A 312 0.17 -11.30 -24.27
N ILE A 313 1.24 -10.96 -23.54
CA ILE A 313 1.26 -10.95 -22.08
C ILE A 313 0.52 -9.73 -21.55
N GLU A 314 0.74 -8.54 -22.12
CA GLU A 314 0.01 -7.31 -21.80
C GLU A 314 -1.50 -7.50 -21.95
N GLU A 315 -1.94 -8.09 -23.06
CA GLU A 315 -3.37 -8.31 -23.29
C GLU A 315 -3.98 -9.47 -22.49
N ALA A 316 -3.15 -10.28 -21.85
CA ALA A 316 -3.59 -11.32 -20.93
C ALA A 316 -3.57 -10.87 -19.45
N GLN A 317 -3.16 -9.63 -19.15
CA GLN A 317 -3.15 -9.11 -17.78
C GLN A 317 -4.57 -9.03 -17.18
N LEU A 318 -4.76 -9.66 -16.02
CA LEU A 318 -6.05 -9.70 -15.32
C LEU A 318 -6.37 -8.37 -14.62
N CYS A 319 -5.35 -7.59 -14.26
CA CYS A 319 -5.45 -6.27 -13.65
C CYS A 319 -4.25 -5.41 -14.10
N LEU A 320 -4.37 -4.09 -13.97
CA LEU A 320 -3.32 -3.13 -14.34
C LEU A 320 -2.19 -3.03 -13.30
N LEU A 321 -2.50 -3.32 -12.03
CA LEU A 321 -1.57 -3.17 -10.92
C LEU A 321 -0.99 -4.52 -10.50
N ASP A 322 0.15 -4.50 -9.83
CA ASP A 322 0.70 -5.65 -9.11
C ASP A 322 -0.28 -6.10 -8.01
N PRO A 323 -0.90 -7.29 -8.12
CA PRO A 323 -1.87 -7.77 -7.14
C PRO A 323 -1.26 -8.01 -5.75
N THR A 324 0.07 -8.12 -5.64
CA THR A 324 0.75 -8.33 -4.36
C THR A 324 0.94 -7.04 -3.55
N ARG A 325 0.95 -5.88 -4.23
CA ARG A 325 1.16 -4.56 -3.61
C ARG A 325 0.42 -3.41 -4.33
N PRO A 326 -0.91 -3.51 -4.54
CA PRO A 326 -1.59 -2.63 -5.48
C PRO A 326 -1.60 -1.14 -5.10
N GLY A 327 -1.63 -0.82 -3.81
CA GLY A 327 -1.56 0.57 -3.34
C GLY A 327 -0.19 1.19 -3.62
N PRO A 328 0.91 0.61 -3.11
CA PRO A 328 2.25 1.11 -3.39
C PRO A 328 2.62 1.16 -4.88
N ASP A 329 2.18 0.18 -5.67
CA ASP A 329 2.39 0.14 -7.12
C ASP A 329 1.70 1.32 -7.83
N LEU A 330 0.40 1.52 -7.57
CA LEU A 330 -0.34 2.66 -8.11
C LEU A 330 0.23 4.01 -7.65
N LEU A 331 0.69 4.11 -6.39
CA LEU A 331 1.26 5.36 -5.87
C LEU A 331 2.53 5.75 -6.62
N GLU A 332 3.43 4.78 -6.86
CA GLU A 332 4.66 5.00 -7.61
C GLU A 332 4.34 5.50 -9.03
N ASP A 333 3.40 4.84 -9.71
CA ASP A 333 2.95 5.24 -11.05
C ASP A 333 2.33 6.64 -11.08
N LEU A 334 1.46 6.99 -10.13
CA LEU A 334 0.82 8.30 -10.08
C LEU A 334 1.82 9.43 -9.83
N LEU A 335 2.79 9.22 -8.93
CA LEU A 335 3.84 10.21 -8.66
C LEU A 335 4.77 10.39 -9.87
N LEU A 336 5.08 9.30 -10.57
CA LEU A 336 5.80 9.35 -11.85
C LEU A 336 4.97 10.02 -12.94
N GLY A 337 3.64 9.88 -12.92
CA GLY A 337 2.74 10.62 -13.80
C GLY A 337 2.78 12.14 -13.56
N ILE A 338 2.86 12.58 -12.29
CA ILE A 338 3.02 14.01 -11.94
C ILE A 338 4.37 14.51 -12.46
N TRP A 339 5.43 13.73 -12.29
CA TRP A 339 6.75 14.03 -12.89
C TRP A 339 6.67 14.11 -14.42
N GLY A 340 5.96 13.19 -15.08
CA GLY A 340 5.74 13.21 -16.52
C GLY A 340 5.02 14.48 -16.99
N CYS A 341 4.05 14.98 -16.22
CA CYS A 341 3.41 16.27 -16.52
C CYS A 341 4.41 17.44 -16.46
N PHE A 342 5.31 17.44 -15.48
CA PHE A 342 6.41 18.42 -15.41
C PHE A 342 7.32 18.32 -16.63
N LEU A 343 7.71 17.11 -17.06
CA LEU A 343 8.56 16.92 -18.24
C LEU A 343 7.93 17.53 -19.50
N VAL A 344 6.64 17.24 -19.74
CA VAL A 344 5.91 17.80 -20.87
C VAL A 344 5.84 19.31 -20.76
N TRP A 345 5.40 19.86 -19.62
CA TRP A 345 5.35 21.32 -19.43
C TRP A 345 6.71 21.97 -19.70
N ASN A 346 7.80 21.42 -19.15
CA ASN A 346 9.16 21.92 -19.30
C ASN A 346 9.65 21.87 -20.77
N GLU A 347 9.26 20.84 -21.52
CA GLU A 347 9.54 20.73 -22.96
C GLU A 347 8.98 21.91 -23.75
N TYR A 348 7.76 22.33 -23.45
CA TYR A 348 7.04 23.34 -24.22
C TYR A 348 7.22 24.79 -23.72
N THR A 349 7.77 24.98 -22.52
CA THR A 349 7.92 26.31 -21.92
C THR A 349 9.37 26.76 -21.74
N TRP A 350 10.27 25.86 -21.33
CA TRP A 350 11.63 26.22 -20.90
C TRP A 350 12.72 25.81 -21.89
N LYS A 351 12.54 24.74 -22.68
CA LYS A 351 13.57 24.29 -23.63
C LYS A 351 13.92 25.29 -24.73
N ASP A 352 13.03 26.23 -25.03
CA ASP A 352 13.23 27.29 -26.02
C ASP A 352 13.58 28.66 -25.40
N ARG A 353 13.65 28.80 -24.07
CA ARG A 353 14.08 30.06 -23.43
C ARG A 353 15.58 30.25 -23.61
N ASP A 354 15.97 31.40 -24.18
CA ASP A 354 17.38 31.77 -24.32
C ASP A 354 17.92 32.11 -22.91
N PRO A 355 19.05 31.55 -22.45
CA PRO A 355 19.65 31.90 -21.16
C PRO A 355 20.00 33.39 -21.02
N THR A 356 19.93 34.17 -22.11
CA THR A 356 20.09 35.63 -22.10
C THR A 356 18.81 36.43 -21.80
N ASP A 357 17.66 35.77 -21.64
CA ASP A 357 16.38 36.43 -21.28
C ASP A 357 16.23 36.67 -19.75
N PHE A 358 17.19 36.26 -18.93
CA PHE A 358 17.25 36.62 -17.50
C PHE A 358 17.89 38.01 -17.33
N ASP A 359 17.26 38.89 -16.56
CA ASP A 359 17.73 40.27 -16.33
C ASP A 359 19.20 40.26 -15.84
N GLU A 360 20.08 40.98 -16.54
CA GLU A 360 21.55 41.08 -16.28
C GLU A 360 21.92 41.54 -14.85
N ASP A 361 20.94 41.92 -14.02
CA ASP A 361 21.16 42.42 -12.65
C ASP A 361 21.33 41.30 -11.60
N ASP A 362 21.02 40.04 -11.93
CA ASP A 362 21.25 38.85 -11.09
C ASP A 362 22.30 37.89 -11.72
N GLU A 363 23.35 38.43 -12.37
CA GLU A 363 24.53 37.63 -12.79
C GLU A 363 25.26 37.06 -11.56
N VAL A 364 24.79 35.91 -11.06
CA VAL A 364 25.60 35.01 -10.26
C VAL A 364 26.56 34.34 -11.24
N GLN A 365 27.79 34.83 -11.32
CA GLN A 365 28.87 34.15 -12.06
C GLN A 365 29.14 32.79 -11.39
N LEU A 366 28.43 31.76 -11.81
CA LEU A 366 28.69 30.38 -11.42
C LEU A 366 29.90 29.89 -12.23
N GLU A 367 30.92 29.40 -11.54
CA GLU A 367 32.18 28.98 -12.18
C GLU A 367 32.05 27.63 -12.92
N ASP A 368 30.92 26.92 -12.77
CA ASP A 368 30.65 25.61 -13.34
C ASP A 368 29.30 25.57 -14.09
N PRO A 369 29.29 25.27 -15.41
CA PRO A 369 28.06 25.12 -16.20
C PRO A 369 27.07 24.06 -15.67
N SER A 370 27.52 23.15 -14.80
CA SER A 370 26.63 22.19 -14.15
C SER A 370 25.83 22.79 -13.00
N GLU A 371 26.36 23.80 -12.30
CA GLU A 371 25.63 24.50 -11.22
C GLU A 371 24.53 25.42 -11.78
N GLU A 372 24.77 26.07 -12.93
CA GLU A 372 23.77 26.90 -13.63
C GLU A 372 22.56 26.07 -14.08
N ASN A 373 22.81 24.86 -14.59
CA ASN A 373 21.74 23.98 -15.08
C ASN A 373 20.87 23.43 -13.93
N ASP A 374 21.48 23.14 -12.77
CA ASP A 374 20.76 22.70 -11.57
C ASP A 374 19.86 23.81 -10.98
N GLU A 375 20.30 25.07 -11.04
CA GLU A 375 19.50 26.22 -10.60
C GLU A 375 18.29 26.48 -11.51
N MET A 376 18.49 26.43 -12.84
CA MET A 376 17.39 26.55 -13.80
C MET A 376 16.36 25.43 -13.65
N ASP A 377 16.80 24.18 -13.46
CA ASP A 377 15.90 23.05 -13.21
C ASP A 377 15.09 23.24 -11.91
N ASN A 378 15.68 23.83 -10.87
CA ASN A 378 14.97 24.13 -9.63
C ASN A 378 13.94 25.24 -9.81
N LEU A 379 14.26 26.31 -10.54
CA LEU A 379 13.31 27.39 -10.85
C LEU A 379 12.12 26.86 -11.68
N ALA A 380 12.38 26.05 -12.70
CA ALA A 380 11.33 25.43 -13.52
C ALA A 380 10.40 24.55 -12.66
N ARG A 381 10.97 23.78 -11.73
CA ARG A 381 10.18 22.95 -10.79
C ARG A 381 9.34 23.79 -9.83
N GLU A 382 9.88 24.90 -9.33
CA GLU A 382 9.16 25.82 -8.45
C GLU A 382 8.00 26.49 -9.19
N GLU A 383 8.23 27.01 -10.41
CA GLU A 383 7.20 27.61 -11.25
C GLU A 383 6.09 26.59 -11.58
N PHE A 384 6.45 25.38 -12.02
CA PHE A 384 5.46 24.33 -12.27
C PHE A 384 4.65 24.00 -11.01
N SER A 385 5.31 23.87 -9.86
CA SER A 385 4.63 23.56 -8.60
C SER A 385 3.66 24.66 -8.17
N GLU A 386 3.99 25.94 -8.44
CA GLU A 386 3.08 27.07 -8.25
C GLU A 386 1.85 26.97 -9.15
N LEU A 387 2.03 26.72 -10.45
CA LEU A 387 0.93 26.57 -11.40
C LEU A 387 0.00 25.41 -11.02
N VAL A 388 0.57 24.28 -10.61
CA VAL A 388 -0.24 23.14 -10.14
C VAL A 388 -1.02 23.51 -8.88
N ARG A 389 -0.39 24.18 -7.90
CA ARG A 389 -1.09 24.66 -6.69
C ARG A 389 -2.26 25.57 -7.03
N GLU A 390 -2.09 26.47 -7.99
CA GLU A 390 -3.17 27.35 -8.47
C GLU A 390 -4.31 26.54 -9.12
N ALA A 391 -3.97 25.58 -9.99
CA ALA A 391 -4.96 24.69 -10.60
C ALA A 391 -5.71 23.83 -9.57
N MET A 392 -5.05 23.46 -8.48
CA MET A 392 -5.63 22.68 -7.38
C MET A 392 -6.48 23.53 -6.41
N ALA A 393 -6.34 24.86 -6.40
CA ALA A 393 -7.05 25.74 -5.48
C ALA A 393 -8.59 25.73 -5.68
N ASP A 394 -9.03 25.43 -6.91
CA ASP A 394 -10.44 25.38 -7.29
C ASP A 394 -11.09 24.00 -7.04
N ILE A 395 -10.32 22.99 -6.63
CA ILE A 395 -10.84 21.65 -6.36
C ILE A 395 -11.45 21.60 -4.95
N ASP A 396 -12.72 21.19 -4.87
CA ASP A 396 -13.39 20.97 -3.58
C ASP A 396 -12.74 19.81 -2.83
N ARG A 397 -11.95 20.14 -1.80
CA ARG A 397 -11.27 19.18 -0.93
C ARG A 397 -12.25 18.23 -0.22
N LEU A 398 -13.52 18.61 -0.06
CA LEU A 398 -14.55 17.77 0.56
C LEU A 398 -15.10 16.69 -0.39
N SER A 399 -14.76 16.75 -1.68
CA SER A 399 -15.16 15.76 -2.68
C SER A 399 -14.16 14.60 -2.83
N LEU A 400 -13.06 14.64 -2.07
CA LEU A 400 -11.97 13.65 -2.08
C LEU A 400 -12.29 12.43 -1.23
#